data_AF-D6K875-F1
#
_entry.id   AF-D6K875-F1
#
_cell.length_a   1.000
_cell.length_b   1.000
_cell.length_c   1.000
_cell.angle_alpha   90.00
_cell.angle_beta   90.00
_cell.angle_gamma   90.00
#
_symmetry.space_group_name_H-M   'P 1'
#
loop_
_entity.id
_entity.type
_entity.pdbx_description
1 polymer ?
#
loop_
_entity_poly.entity_id
_entity_poly.type
_entity_poly.pdbx_seq_one_letter_code
_entity_poly.pdbx_strand_id
1 'polypeptide(L)'
;MPSGNAFAIDHVQCVGGENFLKIWSHLDSRQSVDCYANAGKTDFGGWWVDRIFTGNNDLIYYDVNGDSVKIPRWTDITFPNRPPRVAAIQIL
;
A
#
# COMPACT_ATOMS: atom_id res chain seq x y z
N MET A 1 -21.02 0.08 9.80
CA MET A 1 -20.52 -0.35 8.48
C MET A 1 -19.99 0.89 7.78
N PRO A 2 -18.74 0.90 7.31
CA PRO A 2 -18.43 1.64 6.09
C PRO A 2 -17.81 0.65 5.09
N SER A 3 -18.34 0.32 3.92
CA SER A 3 -18.97 1.07 2.81
C SER A 3 -18.11 2.22 2.27
N GLY A 4 -16.89 1.87 1.86
CA GLY A 4 -16.17 2.58 0.80
C GLY A 4 -16.35 1.84 -0.51
N ASN A 5 -17.01 2.46 -1.49
CA ASN A 5 -16.96 2.02 -2.89
C ASN A 5 -15.56 2.34 -3.42
N ALA A 6 -14.58 1.55 -2.99
CA ALA A 6 -13.23 1.61 -3.47
C ALA A 6 -13.19 0.71 -4.72
N PHE A 7 -12.82 1.25 -5.89
CA PHE A 7 -12.58 0.42 -7.08
C PHE A 7 -11.51 -0.59 -6.70
N ALA A 8 -11.92 -1.85 -6.48
CA ALA A 8 -11.09 -2.80 -5.77
C ALA A 8 -9.77 -2.98 -6.51
N ILE A 9 -8.71 -2.49 -5.89
CA ILE A 9 -7.35 -2.94 -6.19
C ILE A 9 -7.36 -4.48 -6.10
N ASP A 10 -6.69 -5.16 -7.02
CA ASP A 10 -6.69 -6.61 -7.00
C ASP A 10 -5.67 -7.09 -5.98
N HIS A 11 -6.14 -7.67 -4.87
CA HIS A 11 -5.24 -8.27 -3.88
C HIS A 11 -4.76 -9.62 -4.40
N VAL A 12 -3.53 -9.64 -4.92
CA VAL A 12 -2.90 -10.81 -5.51
C VAL A 12 -2.00 -11.50 -4.49
N GLN A 13 -1.82 -12.80 -4.65
CA GLN A 13 -0.78 -13.50 -3.89
C GLN A 13 0.58 -12.89 -4.25
N CYS A 14 1.43 -12.66 -3.26
CA CYS A 14 2.78 -12.14 -3.45
C CYS A 14 3.69 -13.12 -4.20
N VAL A 15 3.51 -13.25 -5.52
CA VAL A 15 4.40 -14.06 -6.35
C VAL A 15 5.73 -13.31 -6.52
N GLY A 16 6.84 -14.03 -6.36
CA GLY A 16 8.18 -13.47 -6.58
C GLY A 16 8.44 -13.33 -8.07
N GLY A 17 8.86 -12.13 -8.53
CA GLY A 17 9.27 -11.89 -9.92
C GLY A 17 8.28 -11.08 -10.78
N GLU A 18 7.07 -10.82 -10.28
CA GLU A 18 6.10 -9.98 -10.99
C GLU A 18 6.14 -8.52 -10.51
N ASN A 19 5.92 -7.57 -11.42
CA ASN A 19 6.03 -6.12 -11.21
C ASN A 19 4.84 -5.52 -10.42
N PHE A 20 4.31 -6.27 -9.46
CA PHE A 20 3.19 -5.86 -8.62
C PHE A 20 3.62 -4.90 -7.51
N LEU A 21 2.64 -4.17 -6.99
CA LEU A 21 2.80 -3.38 -5.79
C LEU A 21 2.93 -4.32 -4.59
N LYS A 22 3.99 -4.21 -3.81
CA LYS A 22 4.15 -4.93 -2.54
C LYS A 22 4.24 -3.93 -1.41
N ILE A 23 3.40 -4.10 -0.39
CA ILE A 23 3.38 -3.27 0.79
C ILE A 23 3.66 -4.18 1.99
N TRP A 24 4.71 -3.85 2.73
CA TRP A 24 4.99 -4.46 4.02
C TRP A 24 4.39 -3.57 5.07
N SER A 25 3.41 -4.11 5.78
CA SER A 25 2.72 -3.43 6.84
C SER A 25 2.89 -4.16 8.17
N HIS A 26 2.79 -3.43 9.27
CA HIS A 26 2.67 -4.03 10.59
C HIS A 26 1.56 -3.36 11.39
N LEU A 27 1.01 -4.14 12.32
CA LEU A 27 0.08 -3.68 13.32
C LEU A 27 0.48 -4.35 14.64
N ASP A 28 0.92 -3.52 15.58
CA ASP A 28 1.44 -3.94 16.88
C ASP A 28 2.61 -4.93 16.75
N SER A 29 2.37 -6.22 16.98
CA SER A 29 3.36 -7.30 16.86
C SER A 29 3.15 -8.21 15.64
N ARG A 30 2.24 -7.83 14.74
CA ARG A 30 1.94 -8.60 13.54
C ARG A 30 2.46 -7.89 12.31
N GLN A 31 3.29 -8.56 11.54
CA GLN A 31 3.69 -8.12 10.21
C GLN A 31 2.78 -8.79 9.17
N SER A 32 2.39 -8.03 8.15
CA SER A 32 1.67 -8.49 6.97
C SER A 32 2.39 -8.01 5.73
N VAL A 33 2.33 -8.81 4.67
CA VAL A 33 2.83 -8.42 3.36
C VAL A 33 1.69 -8.61 2.38
N ASP A 34 1.21 -7.49 1.87
CA ASP A 34 0.08 -7.45 0.96
C ASP A 34 0.59 -7.07 -0.43
N CYS A 35 0.15 -7.81 -1.44
CA CYS A 35 0.50 -7.56 -2.83
C CYS A 35 -0.72 -7.17 -3.63
N TYR A 36 -0.56 -6.15 -4.47
CA TYR A 36 -1.65 -5.52 -5.15
C TYR A 36 -1.33 -5.32 -6.63
N ALA A 37 -2.35 -5.51 -7.45
CA ALA A 37 -2.31 -5.31 -8.89
C ALA A 37 -3.52 -4.50 -9.35
N ASN A 38 -3.45 -3.98 -10.58
CA ASN A 38 -4.48 -3.17 -11.24
C ASN A 38 -4.72 -1.79 -10.60
N ALA A 39 -5.16 -0.85 -11.43
CA ALA A 39 -5.54 0.48 -10.97
C ALA A 39 -6.84 0.41 -10.14
N GLY A 40 -6.86 1.13 -9.03
CA GLY A 40 -7.94 1.02 -8.05
C GLY A 40 -7.59 1.74 -6.77
N LYS A 41 -8.57 1.90 -5.89
CA LYS A 41 -8.39 2.44 -4.54
C LYS A 41 -8.90 1.40 -3.55
N THR A 42 -8.22 1.22 -2.43
CA THR A 42 -8.75 0.44 -1.31
C THR A 42 -8.43 1.11 0.01
N ASP A 43 -9.30 0.90 0.98
CA ASP A 43 -9.04 1.27 2.36
C ASP A 43 -8.06 0.27 2.97
N PHE A 44 -7.01 0.80 3.61
CA PHE A 44 -5.94 0.03 4.24
C PHE A 44 -6.11 -0.06 5.76
N GLY A 45 -7.13 0.61 6.32
CA GLY A 45 -7.55 0.45 7.72
C GLY A 45 -6.61 1.07 8.76
N GLY A 46 -5.62 1.86 8.35
CA GLY A 46 -4.71 2.54 9.27
C GLY A 46 -3.60 1.62 9.79
N TRP A 47 -2.98 0.83 8.93
CA TRP A 47 -1.82 0.00 9.28
C TRP A 47 -0.52 0.80 9.12
N TRP A 48 0.51 0.43 9.88
CA TRP A 48 1.84 1.02 9.76
C TRP A 48 2.54 0.40 8.57
N VAL A 49 3.11 1.22 7.68
CA VAL A 49 3.79 0.73 6.49
C VAL A 49 5.30 0.86 6.65
N ASP A 50 6.00 -0.27 6.69
CA ASP A 50 7.46 -0.32 6.82
C ASP A 50 8.17 -0.23 5.48
N ARG A 51 7.57 -0.78 4.43
CA ARG A 51 8.18 -0.77 3.10
C ARG A 51 7.11 -0.78 2.04
N ILE A 52 7.41 -0.12 0.92
CA ILE A 52 6.57 -0.10 -0.26
C ILE A 52 7.48 -0.34 -1.45
N PHE A 53 7.11 -1.31 -2.27
CA PHE A 53 7.73 -1.58 -3.55
C PHE A 53 6.67 -1.43 -4.63
N THR A 54 6.80 -0.43 -5.48
CA THR A 54 5.75 -0.08 -6.45
C THR A 54 5.78 -0.90 -7.74
N GLY A 55 6.87 -1.62 -8.01
CA GLY A 55 6.98 -2.43 -9.24
C GLY A 55 6.79 -1.57 -10.48
N ASN A 56 5.87 -1.91 -11.38
CA ASN A 56 5.57 -1.10 -12.57
C ASN A 56 4.29 -0.25 -12.42
N ASN A 57 3.87 0.03 -11.19
CA ASN A 57 2.62 0.75 -10.91
C ASN A 57 2.89 2.08 -10.18
N ASP A 58 2.09 3.11 -10.45
CA ASP A 58 2.16 4.37 -9.69
C ASP A 58 1.25 4.27 -8.47
N LEU A 59 1.82 4.35 -7.27
CA LEU A 59 1.06 4.30 -6.01
C LEU A 59 0.83 5.70 -5.47
N ILE A 60 -0.36 5.94 -4.95
CA ILE A 60 -0.66 7.02 -4.02
C ILE A 60 -1.16 6.38 -2.75
N TYR A 61 -0.49 6.65 -1.62
CA TYR A 61 -1.03 6.28 -0.32
C TYR A 61 -1.52 7.53 0.41
N TYR A 62 -2.58 7.34 1.19
CA TYR A 62 -3.19 8.35 2.03
C TYR A 62 -2.89 7.99 3.47
N ASP A 63 -2.21 8.88 4.18
CA ASP A 63 -1.92 8.74 5.58
C ASP A 63 -3.16 9.11 6.43
N VAL A 64 -3.32 8.48 7.58
CA VAL A 64 -4.39 8.81 8.54
C VAL A 64 -4.32 10.25 9.04
N ASN A 65 -3.14 10.87 8.98
CA ASN A 65 -2.95 12.28 9.32
C ASN A 65 -3.55 13.23 8.26
N GLY A 66 -4.04 12.71 7.12
CA GLY A 66 -4.58 13.50 6.01
C GLY A 66 -3.54 13.90 4.97
N ASP A 67 -2.32 13.37 5.07
CA ASP A 67 -1.28 13.53 4.06
C ASP A 67 -1.48 12.52 2.92
N SER A 68 -1.02 12.84 1.72
CA SER A 68 -1.09 11.93 0.58
C SER A 68 0.23 11.96 -0.16
N VAL A 69 0.87 10.80 -0.26
CA VAL A 69 2.20 10.69 -0.85
C VAL A 69 2.09 9.82 -2.09
N LYS A 70 2.50 10.41 -3.21
CA LYS A 70 2.64 9.71 -4.47
C LYS A 70 4.03 9.08 -4.57
N ILE A 71 4.07 7.78 -4.75
CA ILE A 71 5.28 7.01 -5.02
C ILE A 71 5.23 6.58 -6.49
N PRO A 72 6.20 7.00 -7.31
CA PRO A 72 6.24 6.59 -8.70
C PRO A 72 6.53 5.10 -8.82
N ARG A 73 6.20 4.52 -9.98
CA ARG A 73 6.66 3.17 -10.35
C ARG A 73 8.17 3.01 -10.23
N TRP A 74 8.62 1.77 -10.08
CA TRP A 74 10.01 1.33 -9.92
C TRP A 74 10.69 1.89 -8.67
N THR A 75 9.91 2.18 -7.63
CA THR A 75 10.40 2.74 -6.38
C THR A 75 10.33 1.71 -5.28
N ASP A 76 11.42 1.61 -4.53
CA ASP A 76 11.51 0.88 -3.28
C ASP A 76 11.78 1.89 -2.16
N ILE A 77 10.81 2.08 -1.28
CA ILE A 77 10.93 2.95 -0.11
C ILE A 77 10.73 2.13 1.14
N THR A 78 11.64 2.28 2.10
CA THR A 78 11.60 1.61 3.41
C THR A 78 11.61 2.67 4.51
N PHE A 79 10.77 2.49 5.52
CA PHE A 79 10.53 3.38 6.66
C PHE A 79 10.93 2.70 7.98
N PRO A 80 12.24 2.63 8.30
CA PRO A 80 12.72 1.89 9.47
C PRO A 80 12.44 2.58 10.83
N ASN A 81 12.32 3.92 10.88
CA ASN A 81 12.22 4.68 12.14
C ASN A 81 10.94 5.50 12.31
N ARG A 82 10.18 5.71 11.23
CA ARG A 82 8.90 6.47 11.23
C ARG A 82 7.99 5.92 10.14
N PRO A 83 7.43 4.71 10.33
CA PRO A 83 6.45 4.19 9.39
C PRO A 83 5.25 5.15 9.32
N PRO A 84 4.81 5.58 8.13
CA PRO A 84 3.53 6.27 7.99
C PRO A 84 2.38 5.31 8.30
N ARG A 85 1.26 5.86 8.77
CA ARG A 85 0.07 5.06 9.06
C ARG A 85 -0.92 5.26 7.93
N VAL A 86 -1.04 4.25 7.09
CA VAL A 86 -1.75 4.35 5.82
C VAL A 86 -3.23 4.05 6.03
N ALA A 87 -4.09 5.04 5.76
CA ALA A 87 -5.53 4.95 5.80
C ALA A 87 -6.08 4.26 4.54
N ALA A 88 -5.59 4.64 3.37
CA ALA A 88 -6.01 4.11 2.08
C ALA A 88 -4.85 4.12 1.08
N ILE A 89 -4.92 3.23 0.10
CA ILE A 89 -3.98 3.16 -1.02
C ILE A 89 -4.71 3.25 -2.35
N GLN A 90 -4.05 3.78 -3.35
CA GLN A 90 -4.58 3.94 -4.69
C GLN A 90 -3.48 3.69 -5.73
N ILE A 91 -3.72 2.77 -6.66
CA ILE A 91 -2.90 2.58 -7.86
C ILE A 91 -3.51 3.39 -9.01
N LEU A 92 -2.65 4.12 -9.73
CA LEU A 92 -2.99 4.86 -10.95
C LEU A 92 -2.67 4.09 -12.23
#